data_AF-A0A0D2GD74-F1
#
_entry.id   AF-A0A0D2GD74-F1
#
_cell.length_a   1.000
_cell.length_b   1.000
_cell.length_c   1.000
_cell.angle_alpha   90.00
_cell.angle_beta   90.00
_cell.angle_gamma   90.00
#
_symmetry.space_group_name_H-M   'P 1'
#
loop_
_entity.id
_entity.type
_entity.pdbx_description
1 polymer ?
#
loop_
_entity_poly.entity_id
_entity_poly.type
_entity_poly.pdbx_seq_one_letter_code
_entity_poly.pdbx_strand_id
1 'polypeptide(L)'
;MDLYNLPNVTEPHPPAALALQGVSPVLSYLAVAFSVASFIWWCIQDYRFFKSLGPGGPSYDIFGWFKVHILVRPFTLAARDTTWTGDYPDHGAHKDIMALPDRKGRRPVILGIAPQRQFSQCPEREMNAHILALFSSFVLSNPNLLQQRISVVEKHNYALFVHPSILAEPANIPEIATVANGELGHIHGDSSLHLYFSPADAKVLVERGWAQRHRCARTQPWWFGGLKNMWGIGDTFLIVYAPRNSEELEVLGLLIKASIMFMTGDRDVVKP
;
A
#
# COMPACT_ATOMS: atom_id res chain seq x y z
N MET A 1 57.66 -50.45 49.20
CA MET A 1 58.53 -49.52 48.47
C MET A 1 58.25 -49.73 46.98
N ASP A 2 57.69 -48.81 46.21
CA ASP A 2 57.33 -47.41 46.50
C ASP A 2 55.83 -47.16 46.30
N LEU A 3 55.13 -46.94 47.42
CA LEU A 3 53.71 -46.60 47.49
C LEU A 3 53.44 -45.08 47.30
N TYR A 4 54.43 -44.33 46.81
CA TYR A 4 54.39 -42.85 46.74
C TYR A 4 54.23 -42.27 45.33
N ASN A 5 54.07 -43.08 44.28
CA ASN A 5 53.88 -42.61 42.91
C ASN A 5 52.56 -43.07 42.28
N LEU A 6 51.46 -43.01 43.03
CA LEU A 6 50.12 -43.03 42.44
C LEU A 6 49.72 -41.57 42.15
N PRO A 7 49.42 -41.19 40.89
CA PRO A 7 48.90 -39.87 40.59
C PRO A 7 47.57 -39.69 41.34
N ASN A 8 47.47 -38.58 42.05
CA ASN A 8 46.31 -38.21 42.88
C ASN A 8 45.07 -38.02 41.98
N VAL A 9 44.13 -38.97 41.96
CA VAL A 9 42.94 -38.97 41.06
C VAL A 9 41.81 -38.04 41.57
N THR A 10 42.09 -37.14 42.52
CA THR A 10 41.05 -36.31 43.17
C THR A 10 41.14 -34.81 42.87
N GLU A 11 41.97 -34.38 41.92
CA GLU A 11 41.84 -33.00 41.43
C GLU A 11 40.68 -32.88 40.43
N PRO A 12 39.71 -31.98 40.65
CA PRO A 12 38.65 -31.75 39.69
C PRO A 12 39.29 -31.22 38.40
N HIS A 13 39.09 -31.94 37.28
CA HIS A 13 39.41 -31.40 35.97
C HIS A 13 38.72 -30.04 35.84
N PRO A 14 39.44 -28.94 35.50
CA PRO A 14 38.78 -27.69 35.19
C PRO A 14 37.73 -28.01 34.13
N PRO A 15 36.49 -27.48 34.23
CA PRO A 15 35.50 -27.71 33.20
C PRO A 15 36.19 -27.39 31.89
N ALA A 16 36.15 -28.32 30.94
CA ALA A 16 36.62 -28.09 29.60
C ALA A 16 35.86 -26.85 29.15
N ALA A 17 36.50 -25.69 29.31
CA ALA A 17 36.03 -24.46 28.75
C ALA A 17 35.89 -24.87 27.29
N LEU A 18 34.64 -24.86 26.81
CA LEU A 18 34.39 -24.77 25.39
C LEU A 18 35.21 -23.57 24.98
N ALA A 19 36.45 -23.84 24.57
CA ALA A 19 37.29 -22.91 23.89
C ALA A 19 36.46 -22.67 22.63
N LEU A 20 35.64 -21.62 22.69
CA LEU A 20 35.26 -20.85 21.53
C LEU A 20 36.59 -20.53 20.89
N GLN A 21 37.08 -21.46 20.06
CA GLN A 21 38.26 -21.29 19.23
C GLN A 21 37.96 -20.01 18.49
N GLY A 22 38.65 -18.94 18.88
CA GLY A 22 38.39 -17.62 18.39
C GLY A 22 38.37 -17.70 16.88
N VAL A 23 37.23 -17.38 16.28
CA VAL A 23 37.14 -17.21 14.83
C VAL A 23 38.30 -16.29 14.47
N SER A 24 39.22 -16.77 13.63
CA SER A 24 40.42 -16.00 13.29
C SER A 24 40.00 -14.57 12.97
N PRO A 25 40.64 -13.53 13.54
CA PRO A 25 40.21 -12.15 13.33
C PRO A 25 40.05 -11.81 11.85
N VAL A 26 40.84 -12.45 10.98
CA VAL A 26 40.73 -12.38 9.52
C VAL A 26 39.36 -12.83 8.99
N LEU A 27 38.82 -13.96 9.47
CA LEU A 27 37.50 -14.46 9.07
C LEU A 27 36.40 -13.48 9.50
N SER A 28 36.52 -12.89 10.69
CA SER A 28 35.58 -11.87 11.17
C SER A 28 35.62 -10.61 10.31
N TYR A 29 36.81 -10.13 9.93
CA TYR A 29 36.95 -8.97 9.04
C TYR A 29 36.38 -9.24 7.64
N LEU A 30 36.64 -10.42 7.07
CA LEU A 30 36.10 -10.82 5.77
C LEU A 30 34.57 -10.92 5.81
N ALA A 31 34.00 -11.48 6.88
CA ALA A 31 32.54 -11.58 7.06
C ALA A 31 31.89 -10.19 7.17
N VAL A 32 32.49 -9.27 7.93
CA VAL A 32 32.01 -7.88 8.05
C VAL A 32 32.12 -7.17 6.69
N ALA A 33 33.25 -7.27 5.99
CA ALA A 33 33.44 -6.65 4.68
C ALA A 33 32.42 -7.19 3.65
N PHE A 34 32.20 -8.50 3.61
CA PHE A 34 31.20 -9.11 2.73
C PHE A 34 29.78 -8.67 3.09
N SER A 35 29.44 -8.57 4.37
CA SER A 35 28.13 -8.10 4.83
C SER A 35 27.89 -6.64 4.46
N VAL A 36 28.88 -5.78 4.65
CA VAL A 36 28.82 -4.37 4.25
C VAL A 36 28.69 -4.23 2.74
N ALA A 37 29.48 -4.96 1.96
CA ALA A 37 29.39 -4.95 0.50
C ALA A 37 28.02 -5.45 0.00
N SER A 38 27.50 -6.52 0.58
CA SER A 38 26.17 -7.07 0.26
C SER A 38 25.05 -6.09 0.61
N PHE A 39 25.16 -5.41 1.76
CA PHE A 39 24.20 -4.39 2.17
C PHE A 39 24.24 -3.16 1.24
N ILE A 40 25.42 -2.68 0.88
CA ILE A 40 25.58 -1.58 -0.08
C ILE A 40 24.99 -1.97 -1.43
N TRP A 41 25.29 -3.17 -1.93
CA TRP A 41 24.71 -3.69 -3.17
C TRP A 41 23.18 -3.74 -3.11
N TRP A 42 22.62 -4.26 -2.02
CA TRP A 42 21.17 -4.28 -1.81
C TRP A 42 20.57 -2.87 -1.82
N CYS A 43 21.17 -1.91 -1.10
CA CYS A 43 20.73 -0.51 -1.11
C CYS A 43 20.77 0.11 -2.52
N ILE A 44 21.80 -0.18 -3.31
CA ILE A 44 21.91 0.28 -4.69
C ILE A 44 20.76 -0.30 -5.54
N GLN A 45 20.50 -1.61 -5.44
CA GLN A 45 19.43 -2.25 -6.21
C GLN A 45 18.04 -1.77 -5.78
N ASP A 46 17.80 -1.63 -4.48
CA ASP A 46 16.54 -1.15 -3.92
C ASP A 46 16.30 0.33 -4.27
N TYR A 47 17.36 1.16 -4.29
CA TYR A 47 17.28 2.53 -4.79
C TYR A 47 16.99 2.59 -6.30
N ARG A 48 17.66 1.76 -7.13
CA ARG A 48 17.37 1.67 -8.57
C ARG A 48 15.93 1.23 -8.82
N PHE A 49 15.44 0.27 -8.03
CA PHE A 49 14.04 -0.13 -8.06
C PHE A 49 13.11 1.04 -7.69
N PHE A 50 13.37 1.77 -6.61
CA PHE A 50 12.61 2.97 -6.26
C PHE A 50 12.58 4.00 -7.40
N LYS A 51 13.71 4.23 -8.06
CA LYS A 51 13.78 5.13 -9.21
C LYS A 51 12.97 4.59 -10.40
N SER A 52 12.97 3.28 -10.63
CA SER A 52 12.20 2.67 -11.72
C SER A 52 10.68 2.80 -11.57
N LEU A 53 10.17 3.05 -10.35
CA LEU A 53 8.75 3.32 -10.10
C LEU A 53 8.30 4.71 -10.63
N GLY A 54 9.25 5.58 -10.98
CA GLY A 54 8.99 6.95 -11.42
C GLY A 54 8.73 7.92 -10.25
N PRO A 55 8.43 9.19 -10.55
CA PRO A 55 8.04 10.18 -9.55
C PRO A 55 6.69 9.81 -8.92
N GLY A 56 6.43 10.32 -7.72
CA GLY A 56 5.17 10.17 -6.98
C GLY A 56 5.14 11.13 -5.79
N GLY A 57 4.40 10.78 -4.73
CA GLY A 57 4.31 11.62 -3.52
C GLY A 57 5.63 11.92 -2.80
N PRO A 58 6.48 10.91 -2.51
CA PRO A 58 7.81 11.12 -1.95
C PRO A 58 8.76 11.82 -2.92
N SER A 59 9.82 12.47 -2.39
CA SER A 59 10.84 13.08 -3.24
C SER A 59 11.53 12.04 -4.13
N TYR A 60 11.79 12.39 -5.38
CA TYR A 60 12.38 11.47 -6.36
C TYR A 60 13.92 11.43 -6.25
N ASP A 61 14.43 11.22 -5.05
CA ASP A 61 15.85 11.25 -4.69
C ASP A 61 16.17 10.22 -3.58
N ILE A 62 17.40 10.24 -3.07
CA ILE A 62 17.85 9.32 -2.02
C ILE A 62 17.11 9.54 -0.68
N PHE A 63 16.66 10.76 -0.39
CA PHE A 63 15.91 11.05 0.83
C PHE A 63 14.50 10.45 0.78
N GLY A 64 13.84 10.52 -0.37
CA GLY A 64 12.55 9.89 -0.59
C GLY A 64 12.65 8.37 -0.53
N TRP A 65 13.67 7.79 -1.17
CA TRP A 65 13.97 6.36 -1.04
C TRP A 65 14.15 5.95 0.42
N PHE A 66 15.02 6.64 1.16
CA PHE A 66 15.30 6.33 2.57
C PHE A 66 14.03 6.41 3.41
N LYS A 67 13.23 7.47 3.25
CA LYS A 67 11.95 7.62 3.96
C LYS A 67 11.02 6.44 3.68
N VAL A 68 10.84 6.06 2.41
CA VAL A 68 9.89 5.01 2.03
C VAL A 68 10.40 3.61 2.45
N HIS A 69 11.66 3.30 2.16
CA HIS A 69 12.18 1.94 2.27
C HIS A 69 12.76 1.61 3.65
N ILE A 70 13.23 2.62 4.40
CA ILE A 70 13.80 2.44 5.73
C ILE A 70 12.79 2.85 6.82
N LEU A 71 12.12 4.00 6.68
CA LEU A 71 11.22 4.49 7.72
C LEU A 71 9.78 3.97 7.58
N VAL A 72 9.22 3.94 6.36
CA VAL A 72 7.80 3.55 6.15
C VAL A 72 7.65 2.04 6.04
N ARG A 73 8.47 1.37 5.22
CA ARG A 73 8.35 -0.07 4.89
C ARG A 73 8.17 -1.00 6.09
N PRO A 74 8.87 -0.85 7.23
CA PRO A 74 8.66 -1.71 8.40
C PRO A 74 7.23 -1.68 8.96
N PHE A 75 6.48 -0.61 8.71
CA PHE A 75 5.12 -0.42 9.19
C PHE A 75 4.06 -0.72 8.13
N THR A 76 4.45 -1.22 6.96
CA THR A 76 3.53 -1.55 5.86
C THR A 76 3.13 -3.02 5.86
N LEU A 77 2.02 -3.35 5.19
CA LEU A 77 1.68 -4.73 4.84
C LEU A 77 2.81 -5.37 4.04
N ALA A 78 3.02 -6.67 4.23
CA ALA A 78 3.84 -7.43 3.31
C ALA A 78 3.13 -7.48 1.94
N ALA A 79 3.91 -7.60 0.85
CA ALA A 79 3.34 -7.60 -0.50
C ALA A 79 2.28 -8.70 -0.68
N ARG A 80 2.50 -9.88 -0.09
CA ARG A 80 1.55 -11.02 -0.11
C ARG A 80 0.24 -10.74 0.62
N ASP A 81 0.25 -9.87 1.63
CA ASP A 81 -0.92 -9.58 2.47
C ASP A 81 -1.82 -8.48 1.87
N THR A 82 -1.42 -7.87 0.75
CA THR A 82 -2.23 -6.84 0.08
C THR A 82 -3.55 -7.34 -0.48
N THR A 83 -3.74 -8.66 -0.56
CA THR A 83 -4.99 -9.31 -1.00
C THR A 83 -5.78 -9.95 0.14
N TRP A 84 -5.29 -9.85 1.38
CA TRP A 84 -5.98 -10.39 2.54
C TRP A 84 -7.03 -9.39 3.06
N THR A 85 -8.24 -9.90 3.30
CA THR A 85 -9.46 -9.16 3.66
C THR A 85 -10.15 -9.67 4.93
N GLY A 86 -9.48 -10.55 5.70
CA GLY A 86 -10.07 -11.18 6.87
C GLY A 86 -10.39 -10.21 8.02
N ASP A 87 -9.87 -8.99 7.95
CA ASP A 87 -10.11 -7.86 8.83
C ASP A 87 -11.29 -6.96 8.40
N TYR A 88 -11.82 -7.15 7.20
CA TYR A 88 -12.96 -6.39 6.69
C TYR A 88 -14.29 -7.11 6.98
N PRO A 89 -15.38 -6.36 7.24
CA PRO A 89 -16.68 -6.93 7.57
C PRO A 89 -17.28 -7.71 6.39
N ASP A 90 -17.99 -8.79 6.69
CA ASP A 90 -18.68 -9.66 5.71
C ASP A 90 -19.97 -9.04 5.14
N HIS A 91 -20.48 -7.97 5.75
CA HIS A 91 -21.77 -7.38 5.43
C HIS A 91 -21.67 -5.86 5.31
N GLY A 92 -22.62 -5.26 4.58
CA GLY A 92 -22.71 -3.81 4.40
C GLY A 92 -22.15 -3.27 3.08
N ALA A 93 -21.68 -4.15 2.19
CA ALA A 93 -21.27 -3.75 0.84
C ALA A 93 -22.48 -3.28 0.02
N HIS A 94 -22.24 -2.31 -0.86
CA HIS A 94 -23.27 -1.79 -1.76
C HIS A 94 -23.76 -2.90 -2.71
N LYS A 95 -25.06 -2.87 -3.05
CA LYS A 95 -25.68 -3.88 -3.92
C LYS A 95 -24.98 -4.01 -5.27
N ASP A 96 -24.61 -2.88 -5.87
CA ASP A 96 -23.90 -2.85 -7.16
C ASP A 96 -22.51 -3.50 -7.05
N ILE A 97 -21.81 -3.27 -5.93
CA ILE A 97 -20.51 -3.89 -5.63
C ILE A 97 -20.67 -5.40 -5.42
N MET A 98 -21.70 -5.81 -4.67
CA MET A 98 -22.07 -7.22 -4.49
C MET A 98 -22.54 -7.90 -5.78
N ALA A 99 -22.93 -7.16 -6.81
CA ALA A 99 -23.35 -7.70 -8.11
C ALA A 99 -22.20 -7.80 -9.14
N LEU A 100 -21.02 -7.23 -8.85
CA LEU A 100 -19.87 -7.30 -9.76
C LEU A 100 -19.47 -8.74 -10.14
N PRO A 101 -19.13 -9.01 -11.41
CA PRO A 101 -18.51 -10.28 -11.75
C PRO A 101 -17.08 -10.36 -11.20
N ASP A 102 -16.54 -11.58 -11.12
CA ASP A 102 -15.10 -11.75 -10.93
C ASP A 102 -14.34 -11.15 -12.12
N ARG A 103 -13.25 -10.42 -11.83
CA ARG A 103 -12.42 -9.85 -12.87
C ARG A 103 -11.72 -10.98 -13.64
N LYS A 104 -11.88 -10.98 -14.97
CA LYS A 104 -11.35 -12.05 -15.84
C LYS A 104 -9.81 -12.10 -15.79
N GLY A 105 -9.26 -13.29 -15.60
CA GLY A 105 -7.81 -13.56 -15.69
C GLY A 105 -7.05 -13.35 -14.39
N ARG A 106 -5.71 -13.33 -14.48
CA ARG A 106 -4.84 -13.16 -13.30
C ARG A 106 -4.81 -11.70 -12.85
N ARG A 107 -4.47 -11.47 -11.58
CA ARG A 107 -4.17 -10.12 -11.07
C ARG A 107 -2.96 -9.54 -11.79
N PRO A 108 -2.91 -8.21 -12.00
CA PRO A 108 -1.73 -7.57 -12.53
C PRO A 108 -0.61 -7.52 -11.48
N VAL A 109 0.62 -7.35 -11.95
CA VAL A 109 1.81 -7.15 -11.12
C VAL A 109 1.78 -5.73 -10.57
N ILE A 110 1.61 -5.61 -9.25
CA ILE A 110 1.71 -4.34 -8.53
C ILE A 110 3.00 -4.32 -7.69
N LEU A 111 3.77 -3.26 -7.81
CA LEU A 111 5.04 -3.09 -7.09
C LEU A 111 5.12 -1.71 -6.44
N GLY A 112 6.01 -1.59 -5.44
CA GLY A 112 6.26 -0.34 -4.72
C GLY A 112 5.48 -0.19 -3.42
N ILE A 113 5.67 0.97 -2.77
CA ILE A 113 4.94 1.41 -1.57
C ILE A 113 4.44 2.81 -1.85
N ALA A 114 5.36 3.74 -2.07
CA ALA A 114 5.09 5.11 -2.50
C ALA A 114 6.30 5.56 -3.33
N PRO A 115 6.20 5.70 -4.66
CA PRO A 115 5.02 5.38 -5.45
C PRO A 115 4.69 3.87 -5.45
N GLN A 116 3.41 3.55 -5.61
CA GLN A 116 2.91 2.20 -5.94
C GLN A 116 2.44 2.24 -7.39
N ARG A 117 2.75 1.20 -8.19
CA ARG A 117 2.46 1.18 -9.64
C ARG A 117 2.02 -0.19 -10.13
N GLN A 118 1.22 -0.19 -11.20
CA GLN A 118 0.91 -1.37 -11.98
C GLN A 118 1.92 -1.56 -13.13
N PHE A 119 2.47 -2.77 -13.26
CA PHE A 119 3.53 -3.10 -14.24
C PHE A 119 3.07 -4.06 -15.35
N SER A 120 1.86 -4.59 -15.26
CA SER A 120 1.31 -5.51 -16.26
C SER A 120 -0.17 -5.24 -16.47
N GLN A 121 -0.71 -5.62 -17.63
CA GLN A 121 -2.11 -5.33 -17.99
C GLN A 121 -2.43 -3.83 -17.99
N CYS A 122 -1.41 -2.99 -18.24
CA CYS A 122 -1.59 -1.56 -18.41
C CYS A 122 -2.18 -1.31 -19.81
N PRO A 123 -3.28 -0.56 -19.91
CA PRO A 123 -3.91 -0.25 -21.19
C PRO A 123 -3.07 0.75 -21.99
N GLU A 124 -3.53 1.06 -23.20
CA GLU A 124 -2.96 2.14 -24.00
C GLU A 124 -3.19 3.51 -23.34
N ARG A 125 -2.36 4.49 -23.70
CA ARG A 125 -2.36 5.83 -23.09
C ARG A 125 -3.70 6.55 -23.18
N GLU A 126 -4.52 6.22 -24.18
CA GLU A 126 -5.86 6.79 -24.37
C GLU A 126 -6.80 6.48 -23.20
N MET A 127 -6.57 5.38 -22.47
CA MET A 127 -7.39 5.04 -21.31
C MET A 127 -7.33 6.09 -20.20
N ASN A 128 -6.19 6.76 -20.01
CA ASN A 128 -6.11 7.88 -19.06
C ASN A 128 -7.06 9.01 -19.44
N ALA A 129 -7.19 9.31 -20.74
CA ALA A 129 -8.12 10.36 -21.20
C ALA A 129 -9.57 9.96 -20.91
N HIS A 130 -9.93 8.69 -21.12
CA HIS A 130 -11.26 8.18 -20.78
C HIS A 130 -11.56 8.21 -19.28
N ILE A 131 -10.60 7.84 -18.42
CA ILE A 131 -10.76 7.91 -16.97
C ILE A 131 -10.88 9.37 -16.50
N LEU A 132 -10.08 10.27 -17.05
CA LEU A 132 -10.16 11.70 -16.73
C LEU A 132 -11.49 12.32 -17.18
N ALA A 133 -11.99 11.93 -18.37
CA ALA A 133 -13.32 12.32 -18.82
C ALA A 133 -14.41 11.80 -17.86
N LEU A 134 -14.30 10.56 -17.41
CA LEU A 134 -15.20 9.97 -16.43
C LEU A 134 -15.17 10.74 -15.09
N PHE A 135 -13.98 11.12 -14.59
CA PHE A 135 -13.85 11.98 -13.41
C PHE A 135 -14.57 13.32 -13.59
N SER A 136 -14.35 13.99 -14.73
CA SER A 136 -15.00 15.26 -15.04
C SER A 136 -16.52 15.10 -15.13
N SER A 137 -17.03 14.02 -15.73
CA SER A 137 -18.47 13.74 -15.78
C SER A 137 -19.05 13.51 -14.38
N PHE A 138 -18.36 12.80 -13.49
CA PHE A 138 -18.81 12.65 -12.09
C PHE A 138 -18.93 13.99 -11.37
N VAL A 139 -17.96 14.88 -11.56
CA VAL A 139 -18.00 16.24 -10.97
C VAL A 139 -19.16 17.05 -11.55
N LEU A 140 -19.38 16.99 -12.87
CA LEU A 140 -20.47 17.71 -13.52
C LEU A 140 -21.85 17.21 -13.09
N SER A 141 -22.00 15.90 -12.89
CA SER A 141 -23.26 15.30 -12.43
C SER A 141 -23.50 15.48 -10.93
N ASN A 142 -22.46 15.72 -10.14
CA ASN A 142 -22.53 15.84 -8.67
C ASN A 142 -21.76 17.06 -8.14
N PRO A 143 -22.05 18.29 -8.62
CA PRO A 143 -21.21 19.47 -8.38
C PRO A 143 -21.18 19.91 -6.90
N ASN A 144 -22.20 19.56 -6.13
CA ASN A 144 -22.26 19.87 -4.69
C ASN A 144 -21.53 18.85 -3.82
N LEU A 145 -21.16 17.69 -4.38
CA LEU A 145 -20.48 16.60 -3.67
C LEU A 145 -19.00 16.53 -4.00
N LEU A 146 -18.60 16.94 -5.20
CA LEU A 146 -17.28 16.67 -5.75
C LEU A 146 -16.58 17.90 -6.32
N GLN A 147 -15.26 17.83 -6.33
CA GLN A 147 -14.38 18.70 -7.10
C GLN A 147 -13.21 17.89 -7.67
N GLN A 148 -12.67 18.31 -8.81
CA GLN A 148 -11.45 17.72 -9.40
C GLN A 148 -10.28 18.68 -9.22
N ARG A 149 -9.17 18.17 -8.67
CA ARG A 149 -7.94 18.94 -8.40
C ARG A 149 -6.70 18.08 -8.62
N ILE A 150 -5.52 18.69 -8.57
CA ILE A 150 -4.26 17.91 -8.52
C ILE A 150 -4.21 17.18 -7.17
N SER A 151 -3.85 15.90 -7.20
CA SER A 151 -3.70 15.05 -6.02
C SER A 151 -2.65 15.62 -5.05
N VAL A 152 -2.96 15.61 -3.75
CA VAL A 152 -2.01 15.96 -2.69
C VAL A 152 -1.05 14.80 -2.46
N VAL A 153 -1.53 13.57 -2.58
CA VAL A 153 -0.74 12.35 -2.39
C VAL A 153 0.25 12.15 -3.53
N GLU A 154 -0.22 12.23 -4.79
CA GLU A 154 0.57 11.95 -5.99
C GLU A 154 1.26 13.19 -6.56
N LYS A 155 0.77 14.40 -6.24
CA LYS A 155 1.33 15.73 -6.59
C LYS A 155 1.33 16.11 -8.08
N HIS A 156 1.08 15.17 -8.98
CA HIS A 156 1.22 15.39 -10.42
C HIS A 156 -0.02 14.96 -11.22
N ASN A 157 -0.82 14.03 -10.71
CA ASN A 157 -2.01 13.53 -11.39
C ASN A 157 -3.29 14.13 -10.80
N TYR A 158 -4.36 14.13 -11.60
CA TYR A 158 -5.67 14.55 -11.14
C TYR A 158 -6.27 13.55 -10.14
N ALA A 159 -7.01 14.10 -9.20
CA ALA A 159 -7.78 13.38 -8.20
C ALA A 159 -9.20 13.93 -8.12
N LEU A 160 -10.10 13.07 -7.65
CA LEU A 160 -11.39 13.47 -7.14
C LEU A 160 -11.27 13.83 -5.66
N PHE A 161 -11.96 14.87 -5.27
CA PHE A 161 -12.06 15.33 -3.90
C PHE A 161 -13.51 15.51 -3.50
N VAL A 162 -13.82 15.22 -2.24
CA VAL A 162 -15.05 15.64 -1.59
C VAL A 162 -15.13 17.17 -1.60
N HIS A 163 -16.32 17.71 -1.87
CA HIS A 163 -16.55 19.15 -1.93
C HIS A 163 -16.35 19.78 -0.54
N PRO A 164 -15.77 21.00 -0.43
CA PRO A 164 -15.48 21.63 0.86
C PRO A 164 -16.69 21.83 1.77
N SER A 165 -17.89 22.01 1.22
CA SER A 165 -19.12 22.13 2.01
C SER A 165 -19.44 20.86 2.80
N ILE A 166 -19.18 19.69 2.21
CA ILE A 166 -19.38 18.40 2.87
C ILE A 166 -18.28 18.17 3.92
N LEU A 167 -17.03 18.53 3.61
CA LEU A 167 -15.91 18.43 4.57
C LEU A 167 -16.07 19.32 5.80
N ALA A 168 -16.81 20.43 5.67
CA ALA A 168 -17.12 21.31 6.79
C ALA A 168 -18.10 20.68 7.81
N GLU A 169 -18.78 19.59 7.43
CA GLU A 169 -19.73 18.85 8.26
C GLU A 169 -19.24 17.42 8.58
N PRO A 170 -18.17 17.27 9.39
CA PRO A 170 -17.47 15.99 9.58
C PRO A 170 -18.32 14.89 10.24
N ALA A 171 -19.46 15.23 10.84
CA ALA A 171 -20.34 14.27 11.51
C ALA A 171 -20.97 13.24 10.55
N ASN A 172 -21.08 13.57 9.26
CA ASN A 172 -21.80 12.76 8.27
C ASN A 172 -20.87 12.00 7.31
N ILE A 173 -19.55 12.13 7.46
CA ILE A 173 -18.54 11.54 6.58
C ILE A 173 -17.59 10.63 7.37
N PRO A 174 -16.94 9.65 6.73
CA PRO A 174 -15.96 8.83 7.43
C PRO A 174 -14.74 9.66 7.83
N GLU A 175 -14.11 9.33 8.95
CA GLU A 175 -12.91 10.02 9.49
C GLU A 175 -11.81 10.19 8.43
N ILE A 176 -11.65 9.19 7.56
CA ILE A 176 -10.63 9.22 6.50
C ILE A 176 -10.86 10.34 5.48
N ALA A 177 -12.09 10.80 5.26
CA ALA A 177 -12.36 11.94 4.40
C ALA A 177 -11.73 13.23 4.96
N THR A 178 -11.74 13.42 6.28
CA THR A 178 -11.03 14.54 6.91
C THR A 178 -9.52 14.33 6.87
N VAL A 179 -9.04 13.13 7.20
CA VAL A 179 -7.59 12.83 7.23
C VAL A 179 -6.94 12.96 5.84
N ALA A 180 -7.64 12.57 4.78
CA ALA A 180 -7.20 12.72 3.40
C ALA A 180 -7.45 14.12 2.82
N ASN A 181 -7.92 15.08 3.63
CA ASN A 181 -8.29 16.43 3.19
C ASN A 181 -9.26 16.42 1.99
N GLY A 182 -10.20 15.45 2.02
CA GLY A 182 -11.19 15.20 1.00
C GLY A 182 -10.70 14.41 -0.21
N GLU A 183 -9.40 14.11 -0.36
CA GLU A 183 -8.94 13.31 -1.50
C GLU A 183 -9.53 11.90 -1.42
N LEU A 184 -10.50 11.60 -2.30
CA LEU A 184 -11.10 10.26 -2.37
C LEU A 184 -10.30 9.33 -3.27
N GLY A 185 -9.58 9.89 -4.25
CA GLY A 185 -8.59 9.14 -4.99
C GLY A 185 -8.12 9.76 -6.29
N HIS A 186 -7.05 9.20 -6.84
CA HIS A 186 -6.30 9.74 -7.97
C HIS A 186 -5.92 8.65 -8.98
N ILE A 187 -5.69 9.08 -10.22
CA ILE A 187 -5.22 8.22 -11.32
C ILE A 187 -3.69 8.18 -11.38
N HIS A 188 -3.12 7.07 -11.85
CA HIS A 188 -1.70 6.92 -12.18
C HIS A 188 -1.45 6.95 -13.69
N GLY A 189 -0.20 7.19 -14.09
CA GLY A 189 0.19 7.16 -15.51
C GLY A 189 -0.09 5.82 -16.20
N ASP A 190 -0.09 4.71 -15.45
CA ASP A 190 -0.42 3.35 -15.90
C ASP A 190 -1.94 3.02 -15.88
N SER A 191 -2.79 4.05 -15.71
CA SER A 191 -4.26 3.96 -15.64
C SER A 191 -4.84 3.18 -14.46
N SER A 192 -4.02 2.69 -13.52
CA SER A 192 -4.52 2.26 -12.22
C SER A 192 -4.91 3.48 -11.37
N LEU A 193 -5.71 3.25 -10.33
CA LEU A 193 -6.21 4.31 -9.48
C LEU A 193 -6.02 3.96 -8.02
N HIS A 194 -5.75 4.96 -7.21
CA HIS A 194 -6.01 4.84 -5.79
C HIS A 194 -7.39 5.39 -5.47
N LEU A 195 -8.19 4.65 -4.71
CA LEU A 195 -9.53 5.03 -4.26
C LEU A 195 -9.78 4.54 -2.83
N TYR A 196 -10.57 5.28 -2.06
CA TYR A 196 -11.10 4.86 -0.77
C TYR A 196 -12.47 4.20 -0.90
N PHE A 197 -12.73 3.16 -0.13
CA PHE A 197 -14.01 2.43 -0.13
C PHE A 197 -14.51 2.17 1.29
N SER A 198 -15.80 1.84 1.42
CA SER A 198 -16.27 1.25 2.67
C SER A 198 -15.53 -0.07 2.92
N PRO A 199 -15.26 -0.46 4.18
CA PRO A 199 -14.56 -1.73 4.45
C PRO A 199 -15.24 -2.95 3.83
N ALA A 200 -16.57 -2.97 3.78
CA ALA A 200 -17.32 -4.06 3.17
C ALA A 200 -17.18 -4.09 1.64
N ASP A 201 -17.22 -2.94 0.96
CA ASP A 201 -16.94 -2.88 -0.48
C ASP A 201 -15.49 -3.28 -0.77
N ALA A 202 -14.55 -2.77 0.02
CA ALA A 202 -13.13 -3.07 -0.13
C ALA A 202 -12.86 -4.58 -0.12
N LYS A 203 -13.53 -5.32 0.78
CA LYS A 203 -13.49 -6.79 0.81
C LYS A 203 -13.92 -7.41 -0.51
N VAL A 204 -15.10 -7.07 -0.99
CA VAL A 204 -15.66 -7.62 -2.24
C VAL A 204 -14.78 -7.29 -3.43
N LEU A 205 -14.29 -6.06 -3.54
CA LEU A 205 -13.42 -5.62 -4.64
C LEU A 205 -12.09 -6.34 -4.67
N VAL A 206 -11.50 -6.56 -3.49
CA VAL A 206 -10.29 -7.34 -3.38
C VAL A 206 -10.59 -8.80 -3.74
N GLU A 207 -11.58 -9.44 -3.15
CA GLU A 207 -11.90 -10.86 -3.38
C GLU A 207 -12.24 -11.16 -4.86
N ARG A 208 -12.99 -10.29 -5.52
CA ARG A 208 -13.36 -10.40 -6.94
C ARG A 208 -12.26 -10.00 -7.91
N GLY A 209 -11.09 -9.63 -7.42
CA GLY A 209 -9.93 -9.38 -8.27
C GLY A 209 -9.93 -8.02 -8.97
N TRP A 210 -10.71 -7.05 -8.50
CA TRP A 210 -10.75 -5.69 -9.06
C TRP A 210 -9.71 -4.75 -8.44
N ALA A 211 -9.26 -5.06 -7.23
CA ALA A 211 -8.31 -4.23 -6.50
C ALA A 211 -7.41 -5.05 -5.57
N GLN A 212 -6.40 -4.40 -5.02
CA GLN A 212 -5.67 -4.85 -3.83
C GLN A 212 -5.37 -3.66 -2.92
N ARG A 213 -5.03 -3.93 -1.66
CA ARG A 213 -4.73 -2.89 -0.68
C ARG A 213 -3.44 -2.16 -1.03
N HIS A 214 -3.41 -0.86 -0.78
CA HIS A 214 -2.16 -0.12 -0.68
C HIS A 214 -1.37 -0.67 0.53
N ARG A 215 -0.05 -0.75 0.44
CA ARG A 215 0.74 -1.37 1.52
C ARG A 215 0.68 -0.60 2.84
N CYS A 216 0.42 0.70 2.80
CA CYS A 216 0.17 1.51 4.01
C CYS A 216 -1.27 1.38 4.55
N ALA A 217 -2.21 0.78 3.80
CA ALA A 217 -3.62 0.66 4.18
C ALA A 217 -3.85 -0.49 5.17
N ARG A 218 -3.45 -0.27 6.42
CA ARG A 218 -3.49 -1.26 7.49
C ARG A 218 -4.66 -1.04 8.43
N THR A 219 -5.38 -2.11 8.72
CA THR A 219 -6.11 -2.24 9.99
C THR A 219 -5.05 -2.62 11.03
N GLN A 220 -4.56 -1.65 11.79
CA GLN A 220 -3.40 -1.91 12.65
C GLN A 220 -3.75 -2.83 13.82
N PRO A 221 -2.81 -3.69 14.28
CA PRO A 221 -2.94 -4.30 15.57
C PRO A 221 -2.63 -3.29 16.70
N TRP A 222 -3.41 -3.38 17.77
CA TRP A 222 -3.40 -2.51 18.95
C TRP A 222 -2.04 -2.37 19.66
N TRP A 223 -1.12 -3.33 19.51
CA TRP A 223 0.17 -3.36 20.20
C TRP A 223 1.24 -2.40 19.65
N PHE A 224 0.93 -1.63 18.59
CA PHE A 224 1.79 -0.54 18.08
C PHE A 224 1.28 0.86 18.46
N GLY A 225 0.55 0.97 19.59
CA GLY A 225 0.07 2.26 20.12
C GLY A 225 -1.20 2.79 19.45
N GLY A 226 -1.92 1.95 18.68
CA GLY A 226 -3.25 2.29 18.15
C GLY A 226 -3.28 3.44 17.13
N LEU A 227 -2.14 3.82 16.54
CA LEU A 227 -2.02 4.95 15.62
C LEU A 227 -2.67 4.66 14.26
N LYS A 228 -3.97 4.96 14.11
CA LYS A 228 -4.67 4.88 12.82
C LYS A 228 -4.12 5.89 11.82
N ASN A 229 -4.32 5.59 10.53
CA ASN A 229 -4.07 6.50 9.42
C ASN A 229 -2.66 7.10 9.36
N MET A 230 -1.65 6.32 9.79
CA MET A 230 -0.24 6.74 9.71
C MET A 230 0.08 7.20 8.28
N TRP A 231 0.74 8.36 8.17
CA TRP A 231 1.09 9.00 6.90
C TRP A 231 -0.11 9.51 6.08
N GLY A 232 -1.28 9.66 6.69
CA GLY A 232 -2.49 10.16 6.04
C GLY A 232 -3.19 9.14 5.14
N ILE A 233 -2.89 7.84 5.31
CA ILE A 233 -3.44 6.75 4.50
C ILE A 233 -4.35 5.88 5.35
N GLY A 234 -5.63 5.80 4.97
CA GLY A 234 -6.63 4.99 5.64
C GLY A 234 -6.54 3.50 5.31
N ASP A 235 -7.22 2.70 6.12
CA ASP A 235 -7.20 1.23 6.07
C ASP A 235 -7.93 0.63 4.86
N THR A 236 -8.75 1.41 4.15
CA THR A 236 -9.45 1.03 2.91
C THR A 236 -8.90 1.74 1.67
N PHE A 237 -7.68 2.25 1.71
CA PHE A 237 -7.00 2.79 0.52
C PHE A 237 -6.56 1.65 -0.39
N LEU A 238 -7.25 1.48 -1.52
CA LEU A 238 -6.98 0.41 -2.48
C LEU A 238 -6.25 0.97 -3.70
N ILE A 239 -5.47 0.11 -4.36
CA ILE A 239 -5.15 0.28 -5.78
C ILE A 239 -6.17 -0.52 -6.59
N VAL A 240 -7.01 0.19 -7.33
CA VAL A 240 -7.92 -0.36 -8.33
C VAL A 240 -7.13 -0.57 -9.61
N TYR A 241 -7.25 -1.77 -10.18
CA TYR A 241 -6.49 -2.14 -11.36
C TYR A 241 -6.93 -1.35 -12.59
N ALA A 242 -5.97 -1.07 -13.47
CA ALA A 242 -6.25 -0.34 -14.69
C ALA A 242 -7.30 -1.07 -15.56
N PRO A 243 -8.34 -0.38 -16.06
CA PRO A 243 -9.31 -0.99 -16.96
C PRO A 243 -8.64 -1.34 -18.29
N ARG A 244 -8.83 -2.58 -18.73
CA ARG A 244 -8.21 -3.10 -19.97
C ARG A 244 -9.01 -2.77 -21.24
N ASN A 245 -10.29 -2.46 -21.08
CA ASN A 245 -11.24 -2.24 -22.16
C ASN A 245 -12.45 -1.44 -21.65
N SER A 246 -13.40 -1.16 -22.54
CA SER A 246 -14.63 -0.42 -22.23
C SER A 246 -15.51 -1.12 -21.18
N GLU A 247 -15.58 -2.45 -21.16
CA GLU A 247 -16.35 -3.19 -20.15
C GLU A 247 -15.77 -2.95 -18.74
N GLU A 248 -14.45 -2.99 -18.58
CA GLU A 248 -13.81 -2.69 -17.29
C GLU A 248 -13.88 -1.21 -16.92
N LEU A 249 -13.93 -0.32 -17.91
CA LEU A 249 -14.15 1.11 -17.68
C LEU A 249 -15.55 1.38 -17.12
N GLU A 250 -16.57 0.65 -17.59
CA GLU A 250 -17.93 0.73 -17.02
C GLU A 250 -17.98 0.25 -15.57
N VAL A 251 -17.25 -0.83 -15.27
CA VAL A 251 -17.08 -1.30 -13.88
C VAL A 251 -16.36 -0.24 -13.05
N LEU A 252 -15.30 0.38 -13.57
CA LEU A 252 -14.60 1.46 -12.87
C LEU A 252 -15.56 2.62 -12.53
N GLY A 253 -16.51 2.96 -13.39
CA GLY A 253 -17.56 3.93 -13.06
C GLY A 253 -18.40 3.51 -11.84
N LEU A 254 -18.76 2.24 -11.71
CA LEU A 254 -19.44 1.73 -10.51
C LEU A 254 -18.56 1.83 -9.26
N LEU A 255 -17.25 1.57 -9.40
CA LEU A 255 -16.31 1.66 -8.29
C LEU A 255 -16.11 3.11 -7.83
N ILE A 256 -15.97 4.05 -8.76
CA ILE A 256 -15.88 5.48 -8.45
C ILE A 256 -17.14 5.93 -7.74
N LYS A 257 -18.34 5.54 -8.21
CA LYS A 257 -19.60 5.83 -7.52
C LYS A 257 -19.59 5.34 -6.07
N ALA A 258 -19.21 4.08 -5.82
CA ALA A 258 -19.16 3.53 -4.46
C ALA A 258 -18.12 4.25 -3.57
N SER A 259 -16.98 4.64 -4.15
CA SER A 259 -15.96 5.44 -3.47
C SER A 259 -16.49 6.81 -3.07
N ILE A 260 -17.21 7.48 -3.97
CA ILE A 260 -17.87 8.76 -3.69
C ILE A 260 -18.87 8.58 -2.55
N MET A 261 -19.80 7.62 -2.65
CA MET A 261 -20.83 7.38 -1.64
C MET A 261 -20.22 7.17 -0.24
N PHE A 262 -19.11 6.42 -0.16
CA PHE A 262 -18.40 6.23 1.09
C PHE A 262 -17.80 7.54 1.62
N MET A 263 -17.05 8.27 0.78
CA MET A 263 -16.28 9.44 1.22
C MET A 263 -17.14 10.68 1.47
N THR A 264 -18.31 10.79 0.84
CA THR A 264 -19.27 11.89 1.05
C THR A 264 -20.37 11.55 2.03
N GLY A 265 -20.58 10.26 2.36
CA GLY A 265 -21.73 9.79 3.13
C GLY A 265 -23.05 9.85 2.36
N ASP A 266 -23.04 10.32 1.11
CA ASP A 266 -24.23 10.51 0.28
C ASP A 266 -24.58 9.23 -0.47
N ARG A 267 -25.87 8.86 -0.49
CA ARG A 267 -26.34 7.64 -1.17
C ARG A 267 -26.88 7.90 -2.58
N ASP A 268 -27.18 9.14 -2.92
CA ASP A 268 -27.87 9.55 -4.14
C ASP A 268 -26.89 10.08 -5.20
N VAL A 269 -25.71 9.47 -5.28
CA VAL A 269 -24.67 9.81 -6.26
C VAL A 269 -25.11 9.40 -7.67
N VAL A 270 -25.13 10.36 -8.58
CA VAL A 270 -25.44 10.16 -10.00
C VAL A 270 -24.21 9.62 -10.73
N LYS A 271 -24.30 8.42 -11.30
CA LYS A 271 -23.31 7.90 -12.25
C LYS A 271 -23.62 8.48 -13.63
N PRO A 272 -22.67 9.18 -14.28
CA PRO A 272 -22.84 9.68 -15.65
C PRO A 272 -22.82 8.57 -16.70
#